data_AF-A0A2D2C5V0-F1
#
_entry.id   AF-A0A2D2C5V0-F1
#
_cell.length_a   1.000
_cell.length_b   1.000
_cell.length_c   1.000
_cell.angle_alpha   90.00
_cell.angle_beta   90.00
_cell.angle_gamma   90.00
#
_symmetry.space_group_name_H-M   'P 1'
#
loop_
_entity.id
_entity.type
_entity.pdbx_description
1 polymer ?
#
loop_
_entity_poly.entity_id
_entity_poly.type
_entity_poly.pdbx_seq_one_letter_code
_entity_poly.pdbx_strand_id
1 'polypeptide(L)'
;MSFASAYERYFVGLVNQARQAEGHSALRIDKRLNDSSEGHSRWMLQADVFSHTGQGGSSSRERIEAAGFPLVGDWHTAENIAYVGISGEGDLKDEIRALHRMLLESPGHYANIMGDSAYIGIGLEVGYLRVNGQNHRVLMATQNFGDTDGQLRIDTGTFTKVPDPGSSLTMSTRAQWLQGFDGNVFVTPGPSQATVRNDDYRLTARNDVAWAAAGNDWMDGGAGNDRLAGGAGNDRLIGGLGFDTLQGDAGRDTLQGDYGNDNLGGNDGNDQLRGGAGEDLLAGHAGSDWLIGNEGRDTLYGGDGNDTLQGGPGNDMLIGGPGADVFIFRAGQGADTISGYQRGVDRLLIGDALLDDNPAAFIRDHMSKTATGVVLDFGNAGRIVVNGPNLTVAGVADDIFSI
;
A
#
# COMPACT_ATOMS: atom_id res chain seq x y z
N MET A 1 -15.69 0.99 -3.41
CA MET A 1 -16.81 0.07 -3.10
C MET A 1 -17.09 0.14 -1.60
N SER A 2 -18.37 0.31 -1.26
CA SER A 2 -19.05 0.26 0.06
C SER A 2 -18.30 0.81 1.28
N PHE A 3 -18.38 2.12 1.49
CA PHE A 3 -18.42 2.67 2.85
C PHE A 3 -19.68 2.14 3.55
N ALA A 4 -19.65 2.09 4.89
CA ALA A 4 -20.78 1.69 5.72
C ALA A 4 -22.12 2.15 5.10
N SER A 5 -23.09 1.25 5.00
CA SER A 5 -24.37 1.55 4.36
C SER A 5 -25.06 2.76 5.03
N ALA A 6 -26.04 3.36 4.36
CA ALA A 6 -26.84 4.44 4.98
C ALA A 6 -27.47 3.99 6.31
N TYR A 7 -27.78 2.70 6.45
CA TYR A 7 -28.29 2.08 7.65
C TYR A 7 -27.23 1.89 8.74
N GLU A 8 -26.02 1.49 8.38
CA GLU A 8 -24.91 1.36 9.34
C GLU A 8 -24.49 2.74 9.88
N ARG A 9 -24.40 3.75 9.02
CA ARG A 9 -24.16 5.14 9.47
C ARG A 9 -25.29 5.65 10.37
N TYR A 10 -26.53 5.35 10.03
CA TYR A 10 -27.68 5.69 10.85
C TYR A 10 -27.59 5.02 12.23
N PHE A 11 -27.20 3.75 12.29
CA PHE A 11 -27.01 3.02 13.54
C PHE A 11 -25.87 3.61 14.37
N VAL A 12 -24.71 3.91 13.77
CA VAL A 12 -23.61 4.60 14.48
C VAL A 12 -24.05 5.97 14.98
N GLY A 13 -24.89 6.68 14.23
CA GLY A 13 -25.50 7.94 14.69
C GLY A 13 -26.29 7.79 15.99
N LEU A 14 -27.09 6.73 16.12
CA LEU A 14 -27.81 6.41 17.36
C LEU A 14 -26.83 6.08 18.50
N VAL A 15 -25.81 5.26 18.23
CA VAL A 15 -24.77 4.90 19.21
C VAL A 15 -24.04 6.14 19.73
N ASN A 16 -23.62 7.04 18.85
CA ASN A 16 -22.93 8.27 19.23
C ASN A 16 -23.84 9.26 19.95
N GLN A 17 -25.13 9.31 19.60
CA GLN A 17 -26.10 10.10 20.36
C GLN A 17 -26.23 9.60 21.80
N ALA A 18 -26.30 8.28 22.01
CA ALA A 18 -26.35 7.70 23.35
C ALA A 18 -25.05 7.97 24.13
N ARG A 19 -23.88 7.76 23.52
CA ARG A 19 -22.57 8.05 24.13
C ARG A 19 -22.45 9.51 24.57
N GLN A 20 -22.82 10.44 23.70
CA GLN A 20 -22.78 11.88 24.00
C GLN A 20 -23.72 12.27 25.15
N ALA A 21 -24.90 11.65 25.25
CA ALA A 21 -25.84 11.91 26.34
C ALA A 21 -25.27 11.55 27.73
N GLU A 22 -24.29 10.64 27.76
CA GLU A 22 -23.62 10.17 28.97
C GLU A 22 -22.19 10.71 29.12
N GLY A 23 -21.78 11.65 28.27
CA GLY A 23 -20.49 12.33 28.35
C GLY A 23 -19.30 11.59 27.72
N HIS A 24 -19.55 10.55 26.94
CA HIS A 24 -18.51 9.80 26.22
C HIS A 24 -18.20 10.41 24.85
N SER A 25 -16.95 10.26 24.41
CA SER A 25 -16.50 10.66 23.07
C SER A 25 -17.23 9.87 21.98
N ALA A 26 -17.53 10.51 20.85
CA ALA A 26 -18.11 9.82 19.69
C ALA A 26 -17.14 8.81 19.10
N LEU A 27 -17.66 7.64 18.73
CA LEU A 27 -16.95 6.60 17.98
C LEU A 27 -16.87 6.99 16.50
N ARG A 28 -15.74 6.65 15.89
CA ARG A 28 -15.50 6.84 14.45
C ARG A 28 -15.71 5.54 13.71
N ILE A 29 -16.36 5.62 12.56
CA ILE A 29 -16.55 4.43 11.73
C ILE A 29 -15.21 4.01 11.14
N ASP A 30 -14.79 2.76 11.34
CA ASP A 30 -13.64 2.18 10.63
C ASP A 30 -14.12 1.06 9.69
N LYS A 31 -13.72 1.16 8.42
CA LYS A 31 -14.11 0.22 7.37
C LYS A 31 -13.74 -1.22 7.70
N ARG A 32 -12.59 -1.46 8.33
CA ARG A 32 -12.06 -2.80 8.59
C ARG A 32 -12.83 -3.48 9.72
N LEU A 33 -13.20 -2.70 10.74
CA LEU A 33 -14.16 -3.16 11.75
C LEU A 33 -15.53 -3.47 11.12
N ASN A 34 -15.96 -2.65 10.15
CA ASN A 34 -17.19 -2.85 9.38
C ASN A 34 -17.14 -4.16 8.57
N ASP A 35 -16.08 -4.38 7.80
CA ASP A 35 -15.88 -5.58 6.97
C ASP A 35 -15.86 -6.85 7.85
N SER A 36 -15.18 -6.79 9.00
CA SER A 36 -15.17 -7.86 10.00
C SER A 36 -16.57 -8.14 10.56
N SER A 37 -17.32 -7.08 10.87
CA SER A 37 -18.68 -7.17 11.40
C SER A 37 -19.67 -7.75 10.38
N GLU A 38 -19.61 -7.28 9.13
CA GLU A 38 -20.46 -7.73 8.02
C GLU A 38 -20.19 -9.20 7.70
N GLY A 39 -18.92 -9.58 7.61
CA GLY A 39 -18.52 -10.98 7.41
C GLY A 39 -19.08 -11.90 8.50
N HIS A 40 -19.02 -11.48 9.77
CA HIS A 40 -19.55 -12.28 10.88
C HIS A 40 -21.08 -12.36 10.88
N SER A 41 -21.78 -11.25 10.64
CA SER A 41 -23.24 -11.22 10.51
C SER A 41 -23.74 -12.12 9.38
N ARG A 42 -23.07 -12.08 8.23
CA ARG A 42 -23.38 -12.94 7.08
C ARG A 42 -23.14 -14.42 7.40
N TRP A 43 -22.02 -14.73 8.05
CA TRP A 43 -21.70 -16.10 8.43
C TRP A 43 -22.72 -16.68 9.41
N MET A 44 -23.13 -15.92 10.44
CA MET A 44 -24.15 -16.35 11.41
C MET A 44 -25.47 -16.73 10.72
N LEU A 45 -25.90 -15.95 9.73
CA LEU A 45 -27.08 -16.26 8.93
C LEU A 45 -26.90 -17.50 8.04
N GLN A 46 -25.73 -17.65 7.41
CA GLN A 46 -25.45 -18.79 6.54
C GLN A 46 -25.32 -20.12 7.30
N ALA A 47 -24.73 -20.07 8.49
CA ALA A 47 -24.50 -21.22 9.35
C ALA A 47 -25.66 -21.51 10.32
N ASP A 48 -26.72 -20.68 10.30
CA ASP A 48 -27.88 -20.78 11.20
C ASP A 48 -27.47 -20.87 12.68
N VAL A 49 -26.57 -19.98 13.08
CA VAL A 49 -25.95 -19.93 14.42
C VAL A 49 -25.93 -18.50 14.93
N PHE A 50 -26.00 -18.32 16.25
CA PHE A 50 -25.84 -17.03 16.91
C PHE A 50 -24.77 -17.15 18.00
N SER A 51 -23.55 -16.69 17.69
CA SER A 51 -22.36 -16.92 18.51
C SER A 51 -21.29 -15.87 18.26
N HIS A 52 -20.56 -15.49 19.31
CA HIS A 52 -19.33 -14.69 19.21
C HIS A 52 -18.18 -15.47 18.56
N THR A 53 -18.17 -16.79 18.73
CA THR A 53 -17.21 -17.69 18.07
C THR A 53 -17.65 -17.92 16.63
N GLY A 54 -16.83 -17.47 15.70
CA GLY A 54 -17.06 -17.45 14.27
C GLY A 54 -16.59 -18.71 13.54
N GLN A 55 -16.54 -18.61 12.20
CA GLN A 55 -16.10 -19.69 11.33
C GLN A 55 -14.75 -20.25 11.77
N GLY A 56 -14.64 -21.59 11.82
CA GLY A 56 -13.41 -22.28 12.21
C GLY A 56 -13.02 -22.13 13.68
N GLY A 57 -13.89 -21.59 14.54
CA GLY A 57 -13.58 -21.34 15.95
C GLY A 57 -12.99 -19.96 16.23
N SER A 58 -12.99 -19.05 15.24
CA SER A 58 -12.38 -17.72 15.36
C SER A 58 -13.04 -16.84 16.43
N SER A 59 -12.22 -16.12 17.16
CA SER A 59 -12.60 -15.01 18.03
C SER A 59 -12.90 -13.73 17.23
N SER A 60 -13.56 -12.75 17.85
CA SER A 60 -13.77 -11.43 17.24
C SER A 60 -12.45 -10.72 16.92
N ARG A 61 -11.45 -10.85 17.79
CA ARG A 61 -10.09 -10.32 17.56
C ARG A 61 -9.49 -10.84 16.26
N GLU A 62 -9.45 -12.17 16.08
CA GLU A 62 -8.85 -12.78 14.89
C GLU A 62 -9.58 -12.32 13.61
N ARG A 63 -10.91 -12.13 13.68
CA ARG A 63 -11.67 -11.57 12.56
C ARG A 63 -11.37 -10.09 12.30
N ILE A 64 -11.08 -9.30 13.33
CA ILE A 64 -10.71 -7.88 13.23
C ILE A 64 -9.31 -7.73 12.64
N GLU A 65 -8.36 -8.56 13.09
CA GLU A 65 -6.99 -8.64 12.54
C GLU A 65 -7.01 -9.11 11.08
N ALA A 66 -7.80 -10.14 10.75
CA ALA A 66 -7.94 -10.63 9.38
C ALA A 66 -8.57 -9.59 8.43
N ALA A 67 -9.36 -8.65 8.96
CA ALA A 67 -9.87 -7.50 8.20
C ALA A 67 -8.84 -6.35 8.07
N GLY A 68 -7.62 -6.54 8.60
CA GLY A 68 -6.52 -5.58 8.52
C GLY A 68 -6.60 -4.43 9.51
N PHE A 69 -7.44 -4.51 10.55
CA PHE A 69 -7.50 -3.50 11.60
C PHE A 69 -6.29 -3.67 12.54
N PRO A 70 -5.43 -2.63 12.71
CA PRO A 70 -4.17 -2.75 13.43
C PRO A 70 -4.43 -2.76 14.93
N LEU A 71 -4.13 -3.90 15.55
CA LEU A 71 -4.18 -4.07 17.01
C LEU A 71 -2.75 -3.99 17.58
N VAL A 72 -2.16 -2.79 17.62
CA VAL A 72 -0.80 -2.55 18.15
C VAL A 72 -0.86 -1.69 19.41
N GLY A 73 -0.04 -2.00 20.43
CA GLY A 73 0.04 -1.24 21.70
C GLY A 73 -0.87 -1.75 22.83
N ASP A 74 -1.32 -0.87 23.72
CA ASP A 74 -2.37 -1.17 24.72
C ASP A 74 -3.73 -1.15 24.03
N TRP A 75 -4.06 -2.24 23.34
CA TRP A 75 -5.25 -2.36 22.49
C TRP A 75 -6.47 -2.86 23.27
N HIS A 76 -7.66 -2.37 22.87
CA HIS A 76 -8.95 -2.87 23.33
C HIS A 76 -9.79 -3.28 22.13
N THR A 77 -10.42 -4.46 22.18
CA THR A 77 -11.43 -4.89 21.22
C THR A 77 -12.65 -5.42 21.95
N ALA A 78 -13.84 -5.05 21.49
CA ALA A 78 -15.08 -5.61 21.97
C ALA A 78 -16.02 -5.93 20.81
N GLU A 79 -16.95 -6.87 21.03
CA GLU A 79 -17.95 -7.25 20.05
C GLU A 79 -19.33 -7.30 20.69
N ASN A 80 -20.33 -6.72 20.01
CA ASN A 80 -21.73 -6.97 20.27
C ASN A 80 -22.34 -7.70 19.07
N ILE A 81 -23.20 -8.68 19.33
CA ILE A 81 -24.04 -9.29 18.31
C ILE A 81 -25.50 -9.20 18.73
N ALA A 82 -26.39 -8.91 17.79
CA ALA A 82 -27.82 -8.82 18.01
C ALA A 82 -28.60 -9.14 16.74
N TYR A 83 -29.85 -9.53 16.90
CA TYR A 83 -30.80 -9.59 15.80
C TYR A 83 -32.18 -9.13 16.25
N VAL A 84 -32.99 -8.67 15.30
CA VAL A 84 -34.40 -8.37 15.51
C VAL A 84 -35.22 -8.94 14.37
N GLY A 85 -36.44 -9.39 14.66
CA GLY A 85 -37.38 -9.82 13.63
C GLY A 85 -37.84 -8.65 12.76
N ILE A 86 -37.89 -8.86 11.45
CA ILE A 86 -38.43 -7.89 10.49
C ILE A 86 -39.90 -8.24 10.25
N SER A 87 -40.80 -7.31 10.57
CA SER A 87 -42.25 -7.54 10.47
C SER A 87 -42.90 -6.96 9.20
N GLY A 88 -42.11 -6.34 8.30
CA GLY A 88 -42.61 -5.78 7.03
C GLY A 88 -41.54 -5.60 5.94
N GLU A 89 -41.90 -4.96 4.83
CA GLU A 89 -40.99 -4.65 3.71
C GLU A 89 -40.52 -3.18 3.70
N GLY A 90 -40.69 -2.47 4.82
CA GLY A 90 -40.39 -1.05 4.97
C GLY A 90 -38.90 -0.70 5.15
N ASP A 91 -38.64 0.59 5.42
CA ASP A 91 -37.34 1.13 5.81
C ASP A 91 -36.86 0.45 7.12
N LEU A 92 -35.62 -0.04 7.14
CA LEU A 92 -35.04 -0.79 8.27
C LEU A 92 -34.70 0.07 9.50
N LYS A 93 -34.94 1.38 9.46
CA LYS A 93 -34.64 2.29 10.59
C LYS A 93 -35.36 1.93 11.88
N ASP A 94 -36.56 1.36 11.82
CA ASP A 94 -37.28 0.94 13.02
C ASP A 94 -36.65 -0.30 13.65
N GLU A 95 -36.27 -1.28 12.83
CA GLU A 95 -35.51 -2.45 13.28
C GLU A 95 -34.14 -2.05 13.85
N ILE A 96 -33.46 -1.08 13.22
CA ILE A 96 -32.19 -0.54 13.73
C ILE A 96 -32.37 0.17 15.07
N ARG A 97 -33.44 0.95 15.25
CA ARG A 97 -33.77 1.57 16.55
C ARG A 97 -34.06 0.51 17.61
N ALA A 98 -34.74 -0.58 17.23
CA ALA A 98 -35.02 -1.69 18.13
C ALA A 98 -33.74 -2.42 18.55
N LEU A 99 -32.87 -2.76 17.59
CA LEU A 99 -31.54 -3.34 17.85
C LEU A 99 -30.72 -2.45 18.79
N HIS A 100 -30.63 -1.15 18.49
CA HIS A 100 -29.89 -0.21 19.30
C HIS A 100 -30.40 -0.17 20.76
N ARG A 101 -31.71 -0.14 20.94
CA ARG A 101 -32.32 -0.17 22.28
C ARG A 101 -32.00 -1.46 23.03
N MET A 102 -32.14 -2.61 22.37
CA MET A 102 -31.81 -3.92 22.97
C MET A 102 -30.36 -4.00 23.41
N LEU A 103 -29.44 -3.40 22.63
CA LEU A 103 -28.03 -3.33 22.99
C LEU A 103 -27.79 -2.42 24.20
N LEU A 104 -28.46 -1.26 24.30
CA LEU A 104 -28.34 -0.38 25.47
C LEU A 104 -28.96 -0.96 26.74
N GLU A 105 -29.99 -1.79 26.63
CA GLU A 105 -30.65 -2.44 27.78
C GLU A 105 -29.88 -3.68 28.30
N SER A 106 -28.91 -4.18 27.54
CA SER A 106 -28.07 -5.32 27.91
C SER A 106 -26.79 -4.84 28.60
N PRO A 107 -26.51 -5.19 29.87
CA PRO A 107 -25.36 -4.67 30.60
C PRO A 107 -24.00 -4.90 29.91
N GLY A 108 -23.79 -6.08 29.31
CA GLY A 108 -22.55 -6.40 28.61
C GLY A 108 -22.39 -5.61 27.30
N HIS A 109 -23.46 -5.48 26.53
CA HIS A 109 -23.43 -4.71 25.28
C HIS A 109 -23.29 -3.21 25.53
N TYR A 110 -23.99 -2.71 26.55
CA TYR A 110 -23.90 -1.34 27.01
C TYR A 110 -22.47 -1.00 27.45
N ALA A 111 -21.81 -1.89 28.21
CA ALA A 111 -20.42 -1.68 28.62
C ALA A 111 -19.47 -1.53 27.43
N ASN A 112 -19.67 -2.33 26.36
CA ASN A 112 -18.89 -2.19 25.12
C ASN A 112 -19.22 -0.86 24.39
N ILE A 113 -20.51 -0.51 24.29
CA ILE A 113 -20.97 0.73 23.65
C ILE A 113 -20.47 1.98 24.37
N MET A 114 -20.34 1.95 25.70
CA MET A 114 -19.86 3.07 26.51
C MET A 114 -18.37 2.96 26.88
N GLY A 115 -17.69 1.93 26.38
CA GLY A 115 -16.27 1.71 26.63
C GLY A 115 -15.36 2.77 26.01
N ASP A 116 -14.07 2.64 26.27
CA ASP A 116 -13.06 3.64 25.91
C ASP A 116 -12.63 3.59 24.43
N SER A 117 -13.22 2.70 23.63
CA SER A 117 -12.90 2.60 22.20
C SER A 117 -13.10 3.91 21.45
N ALA A 118 -12.26 4.13 20.45
CA ALA A 118 -12.30 5.26 19.53
C ALA A 118 -13.01 4.92 18.21
N TYR A 119 -13.06 3.65 17.83
CA TYR A 119 -13.60 3.19 16.56
C TYR A 119 -14.73 2.16 16.71
N ILE A 120 -15.63 2.16 15.73
CA ILE A 120 -16.72 1.20 15.59
C ILE A 120 -16.83 0.73 14.15
N GLY A 121 -17.15 -0.54 13.97
CA GLY A 121 -17.69 -1.09 12.75
C GLY A 121 -19.06 -1.71 13.01
N ILE A 122 -19.99 -1.58 12.07
CA ILE A 122 -21.29 -2.24 12.11
C ILE A 122 -21.48 -3.01 10.81
N GLY A 123 -21.83 -4.28 10.92
CA GLY A 123 -22.27 -5.10 9.80
C GLY A 123 -23.75 -5.40 9.94
N LEU A 124 -24.56 -4.92 9.00
CA LEU A 124 -26.01 -5.19 8.97
C LEU A 124 -26.35 -6.16 7.84
N GLU A 125 -26.95 -7.30 8.18
CA GLU A 125 -27.34 -8.30 7.19
C GLU A 125 -28.80 -8.73 7.38
N VAL A 126 -29.56 -8.75 6.29
CA VAL A 126 -30.94 -9.25 6.28
C VAL A 126 -30.92 -10.72 5.85
N GLY A 127 -31.49 -11.59 6.67
CA GLY A 127 -31.56 -13.00 6.37
C GLY A 127 -32.67 -13.72 7.13
N TYR A 128 -32.52 -15.04 7.25
CA TYR A 128 -33.45 -15.88 7.98
C TYR A 128 -32.71 -16.67 9.04
N LEU A 129 -33.27 -16.75 10.25
CA LEU A 129 -32.86 -17.69 11.29
C LEU A 129 -33.94 -18.74 11.47
N ARG A 130 -33.52 -19.99 11.71
CA ARG A 130 -34.47 -21.08 11.97
C ARG A 130 -34.67 -21.27 13.47
N VAL A 131 -35.88 -21.02 13.94
CA VAL A 131 -36.26 -21.23 15.35
C VAL A 131 -37.41 -22.23 15.39
N ASN A 132 -37.23 -23.33 16.13
CA ASN A 132 -38.23 -24.40 16.26
C ASN A 132 -38.77 -24.93 14.91
N GLY A 133 -37.91 -24.97 13.89
CA GLY A 133 -38.25 -25.45 12.56
C GLY A 133 -38.88 -24.43 11.62
N GLN A 134 -39.16 -23.20 12.08
CA GLN A 134 -39.72 -22.11 11.27
C GLN A 134 -38.65 -21.05 10.93
N ASN A 135 -38.72 -20.49 9.73
CA ASN A 135 -37.82 -19.42 9.28
C ASN A 135 -38.38 -18.06 9.72
N HIS A 136 -37.57 -17.31 10.45
CA HIS A 136 -37.88 -15.94 10.85
C HIS A 136 -36.97 -14.99 10.11
N ARG A 137 -37.55 -14.03 9.37
CA ARG A 137 -36.79 -12.99 8.70
C ARG A 137 -36.25 -12.02 9.76
N VAL A 138 -34.95 -11.80 9.77
CA VAL A 138 -34.28 -10.98 10.77
C VAL A 138 -33.33 -9.98 10.13
N LEU A 139 -33.11 -8.88 10.84
CA LEU A 139 -31.95 -8.02 10.66
C LEU A 139 -30.90 -8.45 11.69
N MET A 140 -29.81 -9.03 11.22
CA MET A 140 -28.63 -9.40 12.01
C MET A 140 -27.66 -8.22 12.07
N ALA A 141 -27.07 -8.01 13.24
CA ALA A 141 -26.07 -6.98 13.45
C ALA A 141 -24.89 -7.50 14.26
N THR A 142 -23.69 -7.20 13.79
CA THR A 142 -22.45 -7.26 14.58
C THR A 142 -21.93 -5.84 14.74
N GLN A 143 -21.48 -5.48 15.95
CA GLN A 143 -20.71 -4.26 16.20
C GLN A 143 -19.33 -4.66 16.71
N ASN A 144 -18.28 -4.27 15.99
CA ASN A 144 -16.91 -4.38 16.47
C ASN A 144 -16.42 -3.03 16.95
N PHE A 145 -15.85 -2.99 18.15
CA PHE A 145 -15.23 -1.82 18.76
C PHE A 145 -13.72 -2.02 18.82
N GLY A 146 -12.96 -0.97 18.59
CA GLY A 146 -11.51 -1.05 18.60
C GLY A 146 -10.84 0.28 18.86
N ASP A 147 -9.61 0.21 19.36
CA ASP A 147 -8.68 1.33 19.42
C ASP A 147 -7.53 1.16 18.44
N THR A 148 -6.99 2.29 18.01
CA THR A 148 -5.71 2.37 17.29
C THR A 148 -4.76 3.26 18.10
N ASP A 149 -3.46 3.14 17.87
CA ASP A 149 -2.35 3.90 18.48
C ASP A 149 -2.33 5.42 18.18
N GLY A 150 -3.49 6.04 17.93
CA GLY A 150 -3.59 7.47 17.66
C GLY A 150 -3.38 7.85 16.20
N GLN A 151 -3.25 6.89 15.26
CA GLN A 151 -3.45 7.17 13.85
C GLN A 151 -4.87 7.69 13.60
N LEU A 152 -4.95 8.96 13.23
CA LEU A 152 -6.14 9.78 13.33
C LEU A 152 -6.90 9.76 12.01
N ARG A 153 -7.73 8.74 11.75
CA ARG A 153 -8.68 8.70 10.61
C ARG A 153 -9.87 9.67 10.76
N ILE A 154 -9.63 10.98 10.85
CA ILE A 154 -10.68 12.03 10.83
C ILE A 154 -11.15 12.29 9.41
N ASP A 155 -12.35 11.81 9.09
CA ASP A 155 -13.21 12.41 8.08
C ASP A 155 -13.95 13.61 8.71
N THR A 156 -13.47 14.82 8.41
CA THR A 156 -14.13 16.11 8.71
C THR A 156 -14.64 16.76 7.42
N GLY A 157 -15.76 16.27 6.90
CA GLY A 157 -16.91 17.16 6.77
C GLY A 157 -17.44 17.54 5.38
N THR A 158 -18.77 17.70 5.41
CA THR A 158 -19.64 18.60 4.63
C THR A 158 -19.97 18.29 3.17
N PHE A 159 -21.21 17.81 3.00
CA PHE A 159 -21.97 17.72 1.77
C PHE A 159 -22.29 19.11 1.18
N THR A 160 -22.02 19.28 -0.12
CA THR A 160 -22.77 20.23 -0.96
C THR A 160 -23.98 19.52 -1.55
N LYS A 161 -25.18 20.02 -1.25
CA LYS A 161 -26.46 19.52 -1.77
C LYS A 161 -26.48 19.63 -3.31
N VAL A 162 -26.52 18.50 -4.01
CA VAL A 162 -26.81 18.47 -5.45
C VAL A 162 -28.34 18.39 -5.63
N PRO A 163 -28.95 19.21 -6.51
CA PRO A 163 -30.40 19.19 -6.72
C PRO A 163 -30.90 17.83 -7.22
N ASP A 164 -32.06 17.47 -6.71
CA ASP A 164 -32.84 16.25 -6.95
C ASP A 164 -32.85 15.80 -8.43
N PRO A 165 -32.20 14.67 -8.79
CA PRO A 165 -32.34 14.12 -10.13
C PRO A 165 -33.68 13.38 -10.19
N GLY A 166 -34.71 14.13 -10.56
CA GLY A 166 -35.91 13.71 -11.26
C GLY A 166 -36.43 12.29 -11.03
N SER A 167 -37.62 12.21 -10.47
CA SER A 167 -38.56 11.10 -10.60
C SER A 167 -38.59 10.48 -12.01
N SER A 168 -38.57 9.14 -12.06
CA SER A 168 -38.84 8.26 -13.20
C SER A 168 -37.70 8.11 -14.23
N LEU A 169 -37.10 6.92 -14.28
CA LEU A 169 -37.10 6.02 -15.45
C LEU A 169 -36.42 4.69 -15.06
N THR A 170 -37.10 3.58 -15.34
CA THR A 170 -36.66 2.20 -15.11
C THR A 170 -35.46 1.85 -15.99
N MET A 171 -34.33 1.44 -15.41
CA MET A 171 -33.23 0.78 -16.12
C MET A 171 -33.13 -0.67 -15.64
N SER A 172 -33.30 -1.63 -16.56
CA SER A 172 -33.68 -3.01 -16.21
C SER A 172 -32.54 -4.04 -16.22
N THR A 173 -31.30 -3.76 -16.66
CA THR A 173 -30.17 -4.69 -16.42
C THR A 173 -28.75 -4.05 -16.42
N ARG A 174 -27.84 -4.68 -15.66
CA ARG A 174 -26.40 -4.37 -15.54
C ARG A 174 -25.62 -4.47 -16.87
N ALA A 175 -26.11 -5.26 -17.82
CA ALA A 175 -25.45 -5.47 -19.12
C ALA A 175 -25.56 -4.24 -20.05
N GLN A 176 -26.66 -3.48 -19.95
CA GLN A 176 -26.84 -2.23 -20.69
C GLN A 176 -25.98 -1.08 -20.12
N TRP A 177 -25.63 -1.16 -18.84
CA TRP A 177 -24.71 -0.24 -18.19
C TRP A 177 -23.24 -0.47 -18.60
N LEU A 178 -22.84 -1.74 -18.78
CA LEU A 178 -21.46 -2.10 -19.14
C LEU A 178 -21.08 -1.80 -20.60
N GLN A 179 -22.05 -1.68 -21.52
CA GLN A 179 -21.80 -1.38 -22.93
C GLN A 179 -21.76 0.12 -23.26
N GLY A 180 -22.10 0.99 -22.31
CA GLY A 180 -22.27 2.43 -22.55
C GLY A 180 -21.09 3.31 -22.14
N PHE A 181 -19.98 2.75 -21.66
CA PHE A 181 -18.81 3.53 -21.22
C PHE A 181 -17.69 3.45 -22.25
N ASP A 182 -17.68 4.43 -23.16
CA ASP A 182 -16.51 4.75 -23.96
C ASP A 182 -15.44 5.36 -23.04
N GLY A 183 -14.24 4.79 -23.10
CA GLY A 183 -13.10 5.12 -22.26
C GLY A 183 -12.86 6.62 -22.14
N ASN A 184 -13.21 7.16 -20.97
CA ASN A 184 -12.57 8.24 -20.23
C ASN A 184 -13.46 8.56 -19.04
N VAL A 185 -13.12 8.04 -17.86
CA VAL A 185 -13.63 8.59 -16.60
C VAL A 185 -12.46 8.83 -15.67
N PHE A 186 -12.26 10.11 -15.41
CA PHE A 186 -11.36 10.68 -14.43
C PHE A 186 -11.54 9.99 -13.08
N VAL A 187 -10.40 9.61 -12.51
CA VAL A 187 -10.18 9.44 -11.08
C VAL A 187 -11.01 10.50 -10.35
N THR A 188 -11.98 10.07 -9.54
CA THR A 188 -12.47 10.98 -8.49
C THR A 188 -11.22 11.21 -7.64
N PRO A 189 -10.74 12.46 -7.45
CA PRO A 189 -9.53 12.66 -6.67
C PRO A 189 -9.70 11.89 -5.37
N GLY A 190 -8.75 11.00 -5.04
CA GLY A 190 -8.45 10.76 -3.62
C GLY A 190 -8.36 12.13 -2.96
N PRO A 191 -8.75 12.27 -1.67
CA PRO A 191 -8.91 13.57 -1.05
C PRO A 191 -7.76 14.47 -1.49
N SER A 192 -8.08 15.50 -2.27
CA SER A 192 -7.08 16.46 -2.76
C SER A 192 -6.59 17.36 -1.62
N GLN A 193 -6.63 16.84 -0.40
CA GLN A 193 -6.10 17.48 0.77
C GLN A 193 -4.83 16.73 1.07
N ALA A 194 -3.75 17.29 0.54
CA ALA A 194 -2.47 17.22 1.15
C ALA A 194 -2.63 17.45 2.65
N THR A 195 -2.61 16.40 3.45
CA THR A 195 -2.52 16.56 4.90
C THR A 195 -1.03 16.69 5.26
N VAL A 196 -0.72 17.01 6.51
CA VAL A 196 0.67 17.01 7.03
C VAL A 196 0.92 15.77 7.89
N ARG A 197 0.11 14.73 7.70
CA ARG A 197 0.04 13.54 8.54
C ARG A 197 0.26 12.32 7.67
N ASN A 198 0.88 11.32 8.27
CA ASN A 198 1.11 10.02 7.65
C ASN A 198 -0.21 9.37 7.21
N ASP A 199 -0.31 9.05 5.93
CA ASP A 199 -1.43 8.44 5.24
C ASP A 199 -1.07 7.00 4.77
N ASP A 200 -2.07 6.11 4.67
CA ASP A 200 -1.92 4.71 4.22
C ASP A 200 -2.90 4.46 3.05
N TYR A 201 -2.37 4.37 1.83
CA TYR A 201 -3.07 4.12 0.58
C TYR A 201 -2.96 2.64 0.18
N ARG A 202 -4.08 1.91 0.17
CA ARG A 202 -4.21 0.61 -0.51
C ARG A 202 -5.10 0.79 -1.73
N LEU A 203 -4.53 0.70 -2.92
CA LEU A 203 -5.19 0.94 -4.19
C LEU A 203 -5.77 -0.37 -4.75
N THR A 204 -6.37 -0.29 -5.92
CA THR A 204 -7.20 -1.34 -6.48
C THR A 204 -6.42 -2.21 -7.47
N ALA A 205 -7.08 -3.18 -8.10
CA ALA A 205 -6.46 -3.96 -9.17
C ALA A 205 -6.63 -3.29 -10.56
N ARG A 206 -6.67 -1.95 -10.59
CA ARG A 206 -6.85 -1.15 -11.80
C ARG A 206 -5.80 -0.06 -11.79
N ASN A 207 -5.55 0.53 -12.95
CA ASN A 207 -4.72 1.72 -13.09
C ASN A 207 -5.25 2.88 -12.22
N ASP A 208 -4.56 3.14 -11.12
CA ASP A 208 -4.91 4.12 -10.11
C ASP A 208 -3.92 5.31 -10.13
N VAL A 209 -4.37 6.46 -9.63
CA VAL A 209 -3.53 7.66 -9.50
C VAL A 209 -3.73 8.23 -8.11
N ALA A 210 -2.64 8.40 -7.36
CA ALA A 210 -2.66 8.87 -5.98
C ALA A 210 -1.46 9.79 -5.66
N TRP A 211 -1.71 10.79 -4.80
CA TRP A 211 -0.71 11.72 -4.26
C TRP A 211 -0.95 11.83 -2.75
N ALA A 212 0.05 11.50 -1.93
CA ALA A 212 -0.08 11.47 -0.47
C ALA A 212 0.21 12.82 0.19
N ALA A 213 1.05 13.63 -0.45
CA ALA A 213 1.50 14.94 -0.02
C ALA A 213 2.35 14.91 1.25
N ALA A 214 2.08 15.74 2.27
CA ALA A 214 3.00 15.84 3.40
C ALA A 214 2.70 14.79 4.49
N GLY A 215 3.72 14.13 4.99
CA GLY A 215 3.57 12.99 5.89
C GLY A 215 4.67 11.97 5.59
N ASN A 216 4.80 10.98 6.46
CA ASN A 216 5.56 9.76 6.13
C ASN A 216 4.53 8.70 5.77
N ASP A 217 4.26 8.57 4.48
CA ASP A 217 3.11 7.88 3.93
C ASP A 217 3.45 6.47 3.47
N TRP A 218 2.45 5.60 3.40
CA TRP A 218 2.59 4.26 2.83
C TRP A 218 1.59 4.09 1.69
N MET A 219 2.04 3.68 0.52
CA MET A 219 1.22 3.48 -0.67
C MET A 219 1.47 2.09 -1.28
N ASP A 220 0.41 1.40 -1.66
CA ASP A 220 0.41 0.10 -2.34
C ASP A 220 -0.57 0.16 -3.52
N GLY A 221 -0.02 0.16 -4.74
CA GLY A 221 -0.72 0.21 -6.02
C GLY A 221 -1.55 -1.05 -6.29
N GLY A 222 -1.05 -2.20 -5.86
CA GLY A 222 -1.74 -3.47 -6.06
C GLY A 222 -1.52 -4.01 -7.47
N ALA A 223 -2.49 -3.83 -8.37
CA ALA A 223 -2.34 -4.30 -9.75
C ALA A 223 -2.89 -3.28 -10.73
N GLY A 224 -2.40 -3.27 -11.95
CA GLY A 224 -2.69 -2.21 -12.92
C GLY A 224 -1.44 -1.38 -13.18
N ASN A 225 -1.59 -0.36 -14.01
CA ASN A 225 -0.51 0.58 -14.27
C ASN A 225 -0.78 1.85 -13.47
N ASP A 226 -0.12 1.98 -12.33
CA ASP A 226 -0.43 2.97 -11.31
C ASP A 226 0.49 4.18 -11.38
N ARG A 227 0.02 5.32 -10.88
CA ARG A 227 0.81 6.54 -10.74
C ARG A 227 0.73 7.07 -9.32
N LEU A 228 1.80 6.87 -8.57
CA LEU A 228 1.89 7.15 -7.13
C LEU A 228 2.90 8.26 -6.86
N ALA A 229 2.60 9.11 -5.89
CA ALA A 229 3.50 10.16 -5.42
C ALA A 229 3.39 10.31 -3.90
N GLY A 230 4.53 10.25 -3.22
CA GLY A 230 4.67 10.40 -1.77
C GLY A 230 4.40 11.83 -1.36
N GLY A 231 5.31 12.75 -1.66
CA GLY A 231 5.11 14.18 -1.48
C GLY A 231 6.16 14.80 -0.58
N ALA A 232 5.89 15.00 0.71
CA ALA A 232 6.85 15.59 1.63
C ALA A 232 6.91 14.81 2.93
N GLY A 233 8.00 14.10 3.15
CA GLY A 233 8.32 13.30 4.31
C GLY A 233 8.94 12.00 3.84
N ASN A 234 9.03 11.02 4.71
CA ASN A 234 9.71 9.76 4.42
C ASN A 234 8.68 8.69 4.05
N ASP A 235 8.46 8.52 2.76
CA ASP A 235 7.36 7.74 2.20
C ASP A 235 7.79 6.33 1.81
N ARG A 236 6.83 5.43 1.72
CA ARG A 236 7.02 4.07 1.25
C ARG A 236 5.99 3.74 0.18
N LEU A 237 6.45 3.59 -1.06
CA LEU A 237 5.62 3.38 -2.23
C LEU A 237 5.88 1.99 -2.83
N ILE A 238 4.81 1.26 -3.13
CA ILE A 238 4.83 -0.07 -3.76
C ILE A 238 3.92 -0.02 -4.99
N GLY A 239 4.42 -0.38 -6.17
CA GLY A 239 3.68 -0.40 -7.43
C GLY A 239 2.81 -1.65 -7.53
N GLY A 240 3.46 -2.81 -7.50
CA GLY A 240 2.79 -4.10 -7.46
C GLY A 240 2.85 -4.81 -8.82
N LEU A 241 1.71 -5.09 -9.43
CA LEU A 241 1.65 -5.75 -10.74
C LEU A 241 1.29 -4.75 -11.84
N GLY A 242 2.17 -4.49 -12.79
CA GLY A 242 1.87 -3.73 -14.00
C GLY A 242 2.97 -2.72 -14.32
N PHE A 243 2.66 -1.71 -15.11
CA PHE A 243 3.64 -0.68 -15.47
C PHE A 243 3.41 0.57 -14.63
N ASP A 244 4.15 0.70 -13.55
CA ASP A 244 3.91 1.71 -12.52
C ASP A 244 4.82 2.92 -12.66
N THR A 245 4.35 4.06 -12.15
CA THR A 245 5.17 5.27 -11.99
C THR A 245 5.10 5.73 -10.55
N LEU A 246 6.23 5.71 -9.84
CA LEU A 246 6.34 6.07 -8.44
C LEU A 246 7.25 7.29 -8.27
N GLN A 247 6.84 8.25 -7.45
CA GLN A 247 7.63 9.44 -7.11
C GLN A 247 7.70 9.59 -5.59
N GLY A 248 8.89 9.62 -5.00
CA GLY A 248 9.08 9.87 -3.56
C GLY A 248 8.78 11.33 -3.22
N ASP A 249 9.31 12.23 -4.05
CA ASP A 249 9.25 13.69 -3.89
C ASP A 249 10.25 14.19 -2.83
N ALA A 250 9.86 14.62 -1.64
CA ALA A 250 10.80 15.24 -0.71
C ALA A 250 10.91 14.46 0.60
N GLY A 251 12.08 13.92 0.91
CA GLY A 251 12.39 13.27 2.17
C GLY A 251 13.23 12.03 1.95
N ARG A 252 13.11 11.03 2.80
CA ARG A 252 13.85 9.77 2.64
C ARG A 252 12.86 8.66 2.35
N ASP A 253 12.77 8.31 1.09
CA ASP A 253 11.71 7.48 0.57
C ASP A 253 12.18 6.05 0.28
N THR A 254 11.22 5.13 0.21
CA THR A 254 11.44 3.75 -0.20
C THR A 254 10.43 3.37 -1.27
N LEU A 255 10.91 3.20 -2.50
CA LEU A 255 10.10 2.89 -3.67
C LEU A 255 10.37 1.46 -4.14
N GLN A 256 9.32 0.72 -4.47
CA GLN A 256 9.38 -0.65 -4.98
C GLN A 256 8.41 -0.82 -6.15
N GLY A 257 8.91 -1.14 -7.34
CA GLY A 257 8.09 -1.38 -8.54
C GLY A 257 7.36 -2.73 -8.50
N ASP A 258 8.08 -3.78 -8.10
CA ASP A 258 7.66 -5.19 -8.08
C ASP A 258 7.64 -5.87 -9.45
N TYR A 259 6.51 -5.95 -10.16
CA TYR A 259 6.43 -6.70 -11.43
C TYR A 259 5.98 -5.78 -12.56
N GLY A 260 6.80 -5.70 -13.60
CA GLY A 260 6.54 -4.95 -14.83
C GLY A 260 7.67 -3.98 -15.10
N ASN A 261 7.49 -3.11 -16.08
CA ASN A 261 8.50 -2.11 -16.46
C ASN A 261 8.14 -0.78 -15.79
N ASP A 262 8.75 -0.52 -14.65
CA ASP A 262 8.36 0.56 -13.76
C ASP A 262 9.25 1.79 -13.91
N ASN A 263 8.72 2.94 -13.51
CA ASN A 263 9.45 4.21 -13.49
C ASN A 263 9.44 4.80 -12.07
N LEU A 264 10.59 4.77 -11.40
CA LEU A 264 10.76 5.19 -10.02
C LEU A 264 11.63 6.44 -9.96
N GLY A 265 11.16 7.50 -9.30
CA GLY A 265 11.93 8.71 -8.99
C GLY A 265 11.97 8.98 -7.49
N GLY A 266 13.15 9.04 -6.89
CA GLY A 266 13.35 9.41 -5.48
C GLY A 266 13.04 10.89 -5.25
N ASN A 267 13.67 11.75 -6.06
CA ASN A 267 13.63 13.22 -6.03
C ASN A 267 14.55 13.79 -4.94
N ASP A 268 14.05 14.53 -3.96
CA ASP A 268 14.88 15.19 -2.95
C ASP A 268 15.07 14.26 -1.73
N GLY A 269 16.30 13.89 -1.43
CA GLY A 269 16.74 13.26 -0.18
C GLY A 269 17.45 11.92 -0.40
N ASN A 270 17.49 11.07 0.62
CA ASN A 270 18.36 9.88 0.60
C ASN A 270 17.53 8.60 0.45
N ASP A 271 17.26 8.21 -0.77
CA ASP A 271 16.18 7.29 -1.11
C ASP A 271 16.63 5.85 -1.32
N GLN A 272 15.67 4.94 -1.30
CA GLN A 272 15.86 3.53 -1.63
C GLN A 272 14.90 3.13 -2.73
N LEU A 273 15.42 2.86 -3.92
CA LEU A 273 14.64 2.48 -5.09
C LEU A 273 14.93 1.03 -5.47
N ARG A 274 13.86 0.27 -5.68
CA ARG A 274 13.92 -1.12 -6.14
C ARG A 274 12.98 -1.31 -7.33
N GLY A 275 13.52 -1.64 -8.51
CA GLY A 275 12.73 -1.92 -9.71
C GLY A 275 11.87 -3.17 -9.53
N GLY A 276 12.49 -4.34 -9.64
CA GLY A 276 11.82 -5.61 -9.47
C GLY A 276 12.03 -6.50 -10.69
N ALA A 277 10.96 -7.04 -11.25
CA ALA A 277 11.03 -7.87 -12.44
C ALA A 277 10.49 -7.11 -13.65
N GLY A 278 11.36 -6.79 -14.62
CA GLY A 278 11.00 -6.11 -15.85
C GLY A 278 12.12 -5.21 -16.35
N GLU A 279 11.83 -4.31 -17.29
CA GLU A 279 12.80 -3.31 -17.73
C GLU A 279 12.51 -1.98 -17.03
N ASP A 280 13.20 -1.71 -15.93
CA ASP A 280 12.88 -0.60 -15.04
C ASP A 280 13.73 0.65 -15.29
N LEU A 281 13.15 1.81 -15.00
CA LEU A 281 13.84 3.10 -14.96
C LEU A 281 13.84 3.62 -13.52
N LEU A 282 15.02 3.74 -12.92
CA LEU A 282 15.20 4.27 -11.56
C LEU A 282 16.02 5.55 -11.63
N ALA A 283 15.54 6.61 -10.96
CA ALA A 283 16.25 7.87 -10.81
C ALA A 283 16.26 8.31 -9.33
N GLY A 284 17.42 8.34 -8.69
CA GLY A 284 17.58 8.80 -7.30
C GLY A 284 17.33 10.30 -7.18
N HIS A 285 17.96 11.07 -8.08
CA HIS A 285 17.94 12.53 -8.16
C HIS A 285 18.88 13.22 -7.18
N ALA A 286 18.41 13.77 -6.06
CA ALA A 286 19.25 14.63 -5.21
C ALA A 286 19.43 14.00 -3.83
N GLY A 287 20.63 13.56 -3.50
CA GLY A 287 20.99 13.03 -2.19
C GLY A 287 21.86 11.79 -2.31
N SER A 288 21.92 10.99 -1.26
CA SER A 288 22.70 9.75 -1.27
C SER A 288 21.76 8.56 -1.35
N ASP A 289 21.59 8.04 -2.56
CA ASP A 289 20.55 7.09 -2.91
C ASP A 289 21.06 5.66 -3.02
N TRP A 290 20.14 4.71 -2.86
CA TRP A 290 20.38 3.28 -3.06
C TRP A 290 19.43 2.73 -4.13
N LEU A 291 19.96 2.39 -5.30
CA LEU A 291 19.19 1.91 -6.44
C LEU A 291 19.51 0.44 -6.74
N ILE A 292 18.47 -0.39 -6.82
CA ILE A 292 18.56 -1.80 -7.24
C ILE A 292 17.57 -2.06 -8.37
N GLY A 293 18.05 -2.44 -9.56
CA GLY A 293 17.18 -2.86 -10.67
C GLY A 293 16.47 -4.19 -10.39
N ASN A 294 17.25 -5.21 -10.04
CA ASN A 294 16.89 -6.64 -9.97
C ASN A 294 16.82 -7.30 -11.36
N GLU A 295 15.70 -7.95 -11.71
CA GLU A 295 15.62 -8.80 -12.89
C GLU A 295 15.17 -8.00 -14.11
N GLY A 296 15.95 -8.04 -15.17
CA GLY A 296 15.58 -7.51 -16.49
C GLY A 296 16.57 -6.47 -16.97
N ARG A 297 16.17 -5.58 -17.89
CA ARG A 297 17.11 -4.62 -18.49
C ARG A 297 16.84 -3.23 -17.96
N ASP A 298 17.57 -2.87 -16.93
CA ASP A 298 17.29 -1.68 -16.15
C ASP A 298 18.17 -0.50 -16.52
N THR A 299 17.67 0.70 -16.28
CA THR A 299 18.43 1.94 -16.36
C THR A 299 18.36 2.67 -15.03
N LEU A 300 19.51 2.84 -14.38
CA LEU A 300 19.64 3.47 -13.07
C LEU A 300 20.43 4.78 -13.19
N TYR A 301 19.84 5.87 -12.72
CA TYR A 301 20.45 7.19 -12.58
C TYR A 301 20.56 7.53 -11.09
N GLY A 302 21.78 7.64 -10.54
CA GLY A 302 22.00 8.08 -9.16
C GLY A 302 21.56 9.53 -8.99
N GLY A 303 22.25 10.44 -9.66
CA GLY A 303 21.98 11.87 -9.62
C GLY A 303 23.07 12.62 -8.87
N ASP A 304 22.70 13.67 -8.15
CA ASP A 304 23.60 14.47 -7.33
C ASP A 304 23.78 13.80 -5.96
N GLY A 305 25.02 13.55 -5.54
CA GLY A 305 25.34 13.02 -4.22
C GLY A 305 26.10 11.69 -4.31
N ASN A 306 26.26 11.00 -3.19
CA ASN A 306 27.04 9.76 -3.18
C ASN A 306 26.08 8.58 -3.25
N ASP A 307 25.95 7.96 -4.42
CA ASP A 307 24.93 6.95 -4.67
C ASP A 307 25.49 5.52 -4.66
N THR A 308 24.61 4.55 -4.44
CA THR A 308 24.94 3.12 -4.59
C THR A 308 24.01 2.48 -5.60
N LEU A 309 24.56 1.97 -6.70
CA LEU A 309 23.82 1.41 -7.82
C LEU A 309 24.16 -0.07 -8.01
N GLN A 310 23.13 -0.90 -8.12
CA GLN A 310 23.24 -2.31 -8.48
C GLN A 310 22.19 -2.64 -9.55
N GLY A 311 22.62 -3.03 -10.76
CA GLY A 311 21.72 -3.47 -11.83
C GLY A 311 20.95 -4.72 -11.42
N GLY A 312 21.62 -5.87 -11.39
CA GLY A 312 20.99 -7.14 -11.04
C GLY A 312 21.13 -8.10 -12.22
N PRO A 313 20.39 -9.23 -12.27
CA PRO A 313 20.35 -10.06 -13.47
C PRO A 313 19.78 -9.30 -14.66
N GLY A 314 20.62 -8.94 -15.62
CA GLY A 314 20.21 -7.99 -16.63
C GLY A 314 21.26 -7.64 -17.66
N ASN A 315 21.01 -6.61 -18.45
CA ASN A 315 22.06 -5.96 -19.24
C ASN A 315 21.92 -4.46 -18.99
N ASP A 316 22.36 -4.02 -17.82
CA ASP A 316 21.87 -2.79 -17.23
C ASP A 316 22.72 -1.58 -17.62
N MET A 317 22.11 -0.40 -17.57
CA MET A 317 22.79 0.89 -17.73
C MET A 317 22.83 1.62 -16.39
N LEU A 318 24.02 1.88 -15.87
CA LEU A 318 24.23 2.54 -14.58
C LEU A 318 24.94 3.87 -14.79
N ILE A 319 24.36 4.94 -14.25
CA ILE A 319 24.90 6.31 -14.33
C ILE A 319 24.84 6.86 -12.92
N GLY A 320 25.98 7.04 -12.26
CA GLY A 320 26.07 7.59 -10.90
C GLY A 320 25.71 9.07 -10.93
N GLY A 321 26.69 9.93 -11.20
CA GLY A 321 26.45 11.34 -11.46
C GLY A 321 27.54 12.18 -10.84
N PRO A 322 27.25 13.39 -10.35
CA PRO A 322 28.15 14.13 -9.49
C PRO A 322 28.19 13.55 -8.08
N GLY A 323 29.36 13.16 -7.59
CA GLY A 323 29.56 12.68 -6.23
C GLY A 323 30.44 11.44 -6.24
N ALA A 324 30.62 10.82 -5.08
CA ALA A 324 31.41 9.60 -4.93
C ALA A 324 30.50 8.38 -4.94
N ASP A 325 30.33 7.79 -6.13
CA ASP A 325 29.35 6.72 -6.35
C ASP A 325 29.94 5.32 -6.16
N VAL A 326 29.10 4.36 -5.82
CA VAL A 326 29.45 2.95 -5.69
C VAL A 326 28.62 2.13 -6.66
N PHE A 327 29.29 1.47 -7.60
CA PHE A 327 28.66 0.51 -8.51
C PHE A 327 28.93 -0.90 -8.01
N ILE A 328 27.89 -1.72 -7.85
CA ILE A 328 28.01 -3.10 -7.35
C ILE A 328 27.80 -4.07 -8.51
N PHE A 329 28.84 -4.87 -8.79
CA PHE A 329 28.77 -5.96 -9.76
C PHE A 329 29.00 -7.33 -9.12
N ARG A 330 28.13 -8.31 -9.41
CA ARG A 330 28.16 -9.68 -8.85
C ARG A 330 28.01 -10.72 -9.96
N ALA A 331 28.36 -11.97 -9.64
CA ALA A 331 28.22 -13.09 -10.57
C ALA A 331 26.75 -13.29 -11.00
N GLY A 332 26.53 -13.51 -12.29
CA GLY A 332 25.21 -13.77 -12.87
C GLY A 332 24.39 -12.52 -13.19
N GLN A 333 25.00 -11.33 -13.15
CA GLN A 333 24.33 -10.07 -13.46
C GLN A 333 24.22 -9.75 -14.95
N GLY A 334 24.85 -10.53 -15.82
CA GLY A 334 24.76 -10.33 -17.28
C GLY A 334 25.75 -9.28 -17.79
N ALA A 335 25.37 -8.45 -18.76
CA ALA A 335 26.28 -7.54 -19.47
C ALA A 335 25.94 -6.06 -19.25
N ASP A 336 26.55 -5.46 -18.24
CA ASP A 336 26.23 -4.11 -17.76
C ASP A 336 27.13 -3.04 -18.36
N THR A 337 26.65 -1.80 -18.35
CA THR A 337 27.40 -0.60 -18.75
C THR A 337 27.30 0.47 -17.67
N ILE A 338 28.44 0.90 -17.15
CA ILE A 338 28.55 2.13 -16.37
C ILE A 338 28.94 3.27 -17.31
N SER A 339 28.26 4.41 -17.22
CA SER A 339 28.56 5.61 -17.98
C SER A 339 28.83 6.79 -17.05
N GLY A 340 29.91 7.52 -17.32
CA GLY A 340 30.28 8.73 -16.57
C GLY A 340 31.21 8.48 -15.38
N TYR A 341 31.79 7.28 -15.27
CA TYR A 341 32.65 6.88 -14.14
C TYR A 341 33.83 7.83 -13.93
N GLN A 342 33.99 8.31 -12.70
CA GLN A 342 34.98 9.28 -12.25
C GLN A 342 36.06 8.58 -11.43
N ARG A 343 37.22 8.32 -12.05
CA ARG A 343 38.35 7.65 -11.38
C ARG A 343 38.77 8.38 -10.09
N GLY A 344 38.97 7.62 -9.02
CA GLY A 344 39.44 8.12 -7.72
C GLY A 344 38.38 8.91 -6.95
N VAL A 345 37.16 8.97 -7.48
CA VAL A 345 35.97 9.52 -6.82
C VAL A 345 34.97 8.37 -6.64
N ASP A 346 34.65 7.68 -7.73
CA ASP A 346 33.76 6.52 -7.74
C ASP A 346 34.48 5.23 -7.34
N ARG A 347 33.70 4.23 -6.97
CA ARG A 347 34.14 2.88 -6.65
C ARG A 347 33.35 1.84 -7.43
N LEU A 348 34.04 0.78 -7.83
CA LEU A 348 33.43 -0.42 -8.41
C LEU A 348 33.63 -1.58 -7.44
N LEU A 349 32.56 -1.99 -6.77
CA LEU A 349 32.55 -3.14 -5.87
C LEU A 349 32.27 -4.41 -6.67
N ILE A 350 33.28 -5.27 -6.79
CA ILE A 350 33.15 -6.60 -7.39
C ILE A 350 32.86 -7.61 -6.27
N GLY A 351 31.83 -8.44 -6.44
CA GLY A 351 31.47 -9.45 -5.44
C GLY A 351 32.55 -10.51 -5.25
N ASP A 352 32.73 -11.00 -4.02
CA ASP A 352 33.81 -11.92 -3.60
C ASP A 352 33.98 -13.15 -4.49
N ALA A 353 32.89 -13.70 -5.05
CA ALA A 353 32.94 -14.87 -5.93
C ALA A 353 33.63 -14.59 -7.28
N LEU A 354 33.83 -13.33 -7.65
CA LEU A 354 34.50 -12.88 -8.87
C LEU A 354 35.89 -12.28 -8.59
N LEU A 355 36.21 -12.00 -7.33
CA LEU A 355 37.51 -11.43 -6.96
C LEU A 355 38.57 -12.53 -6.86
N ASP A 356 39.75 -12.26 -7.43
CA ASP A 356 40.96 -13.04 -7.17
C ASP A 356 41.77 -12.39 -6.05
N ASP A 357 42.32 -13.22 -5.15
CA ASP A 357 43.23 -12.78 -4.07
C ASP A 357 44.50 -12.08 -4.59
N ASN A 358 44.80 -12.22 -5.89
CA ASN A 358 45.93 -11.59 -6.56
C ASN A 358 45.45 -10.51 -7.55
N PRO A 359 45.51 -9.22 -7.18
CA PRO A 359 45.08 -8.11 -8.05
C PRO A 359 45.75 -8.11 -9.43
N ALA A 360 47.01 -8.54 -9.53
CA ALA A 360 47.72 -8.57 -10.82
C ALA A 360 47.19 -9.67 -11.75
N ALA A 361 46.75 -10.81 -11.20
CA ALA A 361 46.10 -11.87 -11.98
C ALA A 361 44.72 -11.43 -12.45
N PHE A 362 43.93 -10.83 -11.54
CA PHE A 362 42.62 -10.27 -11.85
C PHE A 362 42.68 -9.29 -13.03
N ILE A 363 43.60 -8.32 -12.96
CA ILE A 363 43.78 -7.31 -14.01
C ILE A 363 44.11 -7.97 -15.35
N ARG A 364 45.04 -8.93 -15.37
CA ARG A 364 45.49 -9.62 -16.58
C ARG A 364 44.36 -10.43 -17.23
N ASP A 365 43.57 -11.11 -16.41
CA ASP A 365 42.64 -12.13 -16.87
C ASP A 365 41.26 -11.55 -17.18
N HIS A 366 40.84 -10.49 -16.47
CA HIS A 366 39.49 -9.94 -16.58
C HIS A 366 39.42 -8.54 -17.18
N MET A 367 40.49 -7.74 -17.13
CA MET A 367 40.40 -6.32 -17.48
C MET A 367 41.04 -5.99 -18.84
N SER A 368 40.32 -5.24 -19.67
CA SER A 368 40.84 -4.76 -20.95
C SER A 368 40.44 -3.32 -21.25
N LYS A 369 41.33 -2.56 -21.90
CA LYS A 369 41.07 -1.18 -22.28
C LYS A 369 40.17 -1.13 -23.51
N THR A 370 39.19 -0.23 -23.52
CA THR A 370 38.40 0.12 -24.70
C THR A 370 38.66 1.56 -25.14
N ALA A 371 38.07 1.97 -26.27
CA ALA A 371 38.18 3.34 -26.77
C ALA A 371 37.69 4.38 -25.74
N THR A 372 36.62 4.06 -24.99
CA THR A 372 35.92 4.99 -24.10
C THR A 372 36.02 4.61 -22.62
N GLY A 373 36.68 3.49 -22.29
CA GLY A 373 36.54 2.91 -20.95
C GLY A 373 37.42 1.70 -20.69
N VAL A 374 36.99 0.85 -19.76
CA VAL A 374 37.59 -0.43 -19.39
C VAL A 374 36.47 -1.47 -19.37
N VAL A 375 36.74 -2.67 -19.87
CA VAL A 375 35.83 -3.82 -19.77
C VAL A 375 36.38 -4.76 -18.73
N LEU A 376 35.51 -5.25 -17.85
CA LEU A 376 35.74 -6.41 -17.01
C LEU A 376 34.89 -7.57 -17.55
N ASP A 377 35.54 -8.67 -17.93
CA ASP A 377 34.87 -9.84 -18.53
C ASP A 377 35.15 -11.09 -17.69
N PHE A 378 34.08 -11.67 -17.15
CA PHE A 378 34.10 -12.89 -16.34
C PHE A 378 33.48 -14.08 -17.08
N GLY A 379 33.38 -13.99 -18.41
CA GLY A 379 32.78 -15.01 -19.26
C GLY A 379 31.31 -15.25 -18.91
N ASN A 380 30.98 -16.50 -18.56
CA ASN A 380 29.60 -16.88 -18.22
C ASN A 380 29.08 -16.23 -16.94
N ALA A 381 29.97 -15.71 -16.08
CA ALA A 381 29.57 -15.05 -14.85
C ALA A 381 29.14 -13.59 -15.06
N GLY A 382 29.30 -13.06 -16.28
CA GLY A 382 28.89 -11.70 -16.65
C GLY A 382 30.04 -10.81 -17.11
N ARG A 383 29.70 -9.60 -17.51
CA ARG A 383 30.61 -8.59 -18.05
C ARG A 383 30.13 -7.21 -17.62
N ILE A 384 31.05 -6.30 -17.34
CA ILE A 384 30.72 -4.90 -17.10
C ILE A 384 31.64 -3.97 -17.89
N VAL A 385 31.06 -2.97 -18.55
CA VAL A 385 31.78 -1.95 -19.32
C VAL A 385 31.77 -0.64 -18.55
N VAL A 386 32.93 -0.18 -18.10
CA VAL A 386 33.11 1.05 -17.33
C VAL A 386 33.56 2.17 -18.27
N ASN A 387 32.66 3.10 -18.60
CA ASN A 387 32.97 4.25 -19.47
C ASN A 387 33.14 5.53 -18.68
N GLY A 388 34.14 6.33 -19.06
CA GLY A 388 34.45 7.60 -18.40
C GLY A 388 35.65 8.31 -19.04
N PRO A 389 35.85 9.60 -18.75
CA PRO A 389 36.95 10.36 -19.33
C PRO A 389 38.31 9.82 -18.84
N ASN A 390 39.23 9.59 -19.79
CA ASN A 390 40.63 9.24 -19.52
C ASN A 390 40.86 7.99 -18.63
N LEU A 391 39.92 7.05 -18.58
CA LEU A 391 40.08 5.84 -17.77
C LEU A 391 41.26 4.98 -18.25
N THR A 392 41.96 4.35 -17.31
CA THR A 392 42.99 3.34 -17.60
C THR A 392 42.67 2.05 -16.84
N VAL A 393 43.17 0.91 -17.33
CA VAL A 393 42.97 -0.38 -16.65
C VAL A 393 43.50 -0.34 -15.22
N ALA A 394 44.74 0.15 -15.03
CA ALA A 394 45.32 0.30 -13.70
C ALA A 394 44.50 1.25 -12.82
N GLY A 395 44.01 2.36 -13.39
CA GLY A 395 43.24 3.32 -12.64
C GLY A 395 41.91 2.79 -12.12
N VAL A 396 41.17 2.01 -12.93
CA VAL A 396 39.93 1.34 -12.49
C VAL A 396 40.25 0.22 -11.51
N ALA A 397 41.36 -0.49 -11.69
CA ALA A 397 41.79 -1.54 -10.76
C ALA A 397 42.14 -0.97 -9.37
N ASP A 398 42.77 0.20 -9.31
CA ASP A 398 43.02 0.89 -8.04
C ASP A 398 41.69 1.15 -7.30
N ASP A 399 40.65 1.61 -7.98
CA ASP A 399 39.34 1.90 -7.37
C ASP A 399 38.57 0.64 -6.93
N ILE A 400 38.91 -0.53 -7.50
CA ILE A 400 38.37 -1.84 -7.08
C ILE A 400 39.12 -2.37 -5.86
N PHE A 401 40.45 -2.35 -5.89
CA PHE A 401 41.32 -2.99 -4.90
C PHE A 401 41.84 -2.07 -3.81
N SER A 402 41.51 -0.77 -3.84
CA SER A 402 41.98 0.18 -2.83
C SER A 402 41.61 -0.29 -1.42
N ILE A 403 42.65 -0.77 -0.74
CA ILE A 403 42.80 -1.13 0.70
C ILE A 403 42.68 0.13 1.56
#